data_AF-A0A0R0KIA5-F1
#
_entry.id   AF-A0A0R0KIA5-F1
#
_cell.length_a   1.000
_cell.length_b   1.000
_cell.length_c   1.000
_cell.angle_alpha   90.00
_cell.angle_beta   90.00
_cell.angle_gamma   90.00
#
_symmetry.space_group_name_H-M   'P 1'
#
loop_
_entity.id
_entity.type
_entity.pdbx_description
1 polymer ?
#
loop_
_entity_poly.entity_id
_entity_poly.type
_entity_poly.pdbx_seq_one_letter_code
_entity_poly.pdbx_strand_id
1 'polypeptide(L)'
;YFHHHQQQEKKEDLKDIPKGCLAILVGQGEEQQRFVIPVMYMNHPLFMQLLKKAEEEYGFDQKGPITIPCHVEHFRSVQGLIDKDKSLHHGHHHHAWCFKV
;
A
#
# COMPACT_ATOMS: atom_id res chain seq x y z
N TYR A 1 21.63 23.46 26.98
CA TYR A 1 21.31 23.22 25.56
C TYR A 1 20.30 22.10 25.50
N PHE A 2 19.01 22.43 25.49
CA PHE A 2 17.96 21.46 25.21
C PHE A 2 17.94 21.28 23.69
N HIS A 3 18.39 20.13 23.21
CA HIS A 3 18.18 19.75 21.83
C HIS A 3 16.66 19.61 21.64
N HIS A 4 16.06 20.58 20.94
CA HIS A 4 14.75 20.38 20.34
C HIS A 4 14.93 19.21 19.35
N HIS A 5 14.60 17.99 19.81
CA HIS A 5 14.24 16.92 18.91
C HIS A 5 12.92 17.35 18.27
N GLN A 6 12.99 18.20 17.26
CA GLN A 6 11.97 18.23 16.24
C GLN A 6 12.01 16.84 15.62
N GLN A 7 11.13 15.98 16.10
CA GLN A 7 10.61 14.90 15.29
C GLN A 7 10.07 15.60 14.05
N GLN A 8 10.89 15.68 13.00
CA GLN A 8 10.36 15.87 11.68
C GLN A 8 9.46 14.66 11.50
N GLU A 9 8.17 14.84 11.77
CA GLU A 9 7.14 14.31 10.90
C GLU A 9 7.55 14.80 9.53
N LYS A 10 8.44 14.03 8.90
CA LYS A 10 8.87 14.25 7.54
C LYS A 10 7.56 14.08 6.82
N LYS A 11 6.92 15.21 6.54
CA LYS A 11 5.82 15.35 5.61
C LYS A 11 6.48 14.91 4.32
N GLU A 12 6.59 13.59 4.15
CA GLU A 12 7.34 12.95 3.08
C GLU A 12 6.63 13.45 1.86
N ASP A 13 7.25 14.47 1.26
CA ASP A 13 6.53 15.43 0.44
C ASP A 13 5.88 14.58 -0.64
N LEU A 14 4.55 14.67 -0.76
CA LEU A 14 3.81 13.90 -1.75
C LEU A 14 4.39 14.14 -3.16
N LYS A 15 5.20 15.20 -3.35
CA LYS A 15 6.01 15.47 -4.54
C LYS A 15 7.01 14.37 -4.89
N ASP A 16 7.51 13.58 -3.94
CA ASP A 16 8.52 12.54 -4.20
C ASP A 16 7.90 11.18 -4.57
N ILE A 17 6.58 11.04 -4.50
CA ILE A 17 5.91 9.80 -4.92
C ILE A 17 5.78 9.79 -6.45
N PRO A 18 6.31 8.78 -7.16
CA PRO A 18 6.14 8.67 -8.60
C PRO A 18 4.67 8.63 -9.02
N LYS A 19 4.37 9.18 -10.20
CA LYS A 19 3.01 9.10 -10.77
C LYS A 19 2.57 7.65 -10.93
N GLY A 20 1.31 7.38 -10.62
CA GLY A 20 0.77 6.02 -10.65
C GLY A 20 1.21 5.15 -9.47
N CYS A 21 1.84 5.74 -8.45
CA CYS A 21 2.11 5.09 -7.18
C CYS A 21 1.36 5.78 -6.03
N LEU A 22 1.14 5.04 -4.95
CA LEU A 22 0.56 5.50 -3.70
C LEU A 22 1.47 5.10 -2.53
N ALA A 23 1.61 6.00 -1.56
CA ALA A 23 2.19 5.67 -0.27
C ALA A 23 1.12 5.11 0.69
N ILE A 24 1.42 3.96 1.29
CA ILE A 24 0.61 3.32 2.33
C ILE A 24 1.48 3.01 3.55
N LEU A 25 0.83 2.72 4.67
CA LEU A 25 1.47 2.19 5.87
C LEU A 25 1.09 0.73 6.04
N VAL A 26 1.99 -0.09 6.55
CA VAL A 26 1.77 -1.53 6.78
C VAL A 26 2.28 -1.88 8.16
N GLY A 27 1.50 -2.64 8.90
CA GLY A 27 1.79 -2.99 10.29
C GLY A 27 0.98 -2.14 11.27
N GLN A 28 1.28 -2.30 12.55
CA GLN A 28 0.60 -1.62 13.65
C GLN A 28 1.62 -1.16 14.68
N GLY A 29 1.36 -0.02 15.31
CA GLY A 29 2.23 0.51 16.37
C GLY A 29 3.65 0.79 15.87
N GLU A 30 4.64 0.37 16.66
CA GLU A 30 6.06 0.64 16.40
C GLU A 30 6.63 -0.10 15.18
N GLU A 31 6.01 -1.21 14.77
CA GLU A 31 6.41 -2.01 13.60
C GLU A 31 5.82 -1.47 12.28
N GLN A 32 5.12 -0.34 12.33
CA GLN A 32 4.47 0.24 11.15
C GLN A 32 5.52 0.84 10.19
N GLN A 33 5.48 0.40 8.93
CA GLN A 33 6.41 0.82 7.89
C GLN A 33 5.69 1.40 6.67
N ARG A 34 6.27 2.44 6.06
CA ARG A 34 5.77 3.06 4.82
C ARG A 34 6.23 2.30 3.58
N PHE A 35 5.30 2.09 2.66
CA PHE A 35 5.55 1.48 1.35
C PHE A 35 5.00 2.37 0.24
N VAL A 36 5.73 2.45 -0.87
CA VAL A 36 5.23 3.04 -2.11
C VAL A 36 4.90 1.89 -3.06
N ILE A 37 3.64 1.80 -3.46
CA ILE A 37 3.13 0.74 -4.34
C ILE A 37 2.49 1.33 -5.59
N PRO A 38 2.50 0.64 -6.74
CA PRO A 38 1.71 1.04 -7.90
C PRO A 38 0.21 1.04 -7.57
N VAL A 39 -0.54 2.04 -8.06
CA VAL A 39 -2.01 2.13 -7.84
C VAL A 39 -2.76 0.91 -8.40
N MET A 40 -2.21 0.27 -9.44
CA MET A 40 -2.77 -0.96 -10.01
C MET A 40 -2.84 -2.13 -9.02
N TYR A 41 -2.08 -2.10 -7.92
CA TYR A 41 -2.21 -3.11 -6.86
C TYR A 41 -3.61 -3.11 -6.27
N MET A 42 -4.27 -1.95 -6.18
CA MET A 42 -5.61 -1.84 -5.59
C MET A 42 -6.66 -2.72 -6.26
N ASN A 43 -6.46 -3.06 -7.53
CA ASN A 43 -7.37 -3.91 -8.28
C ASN A 43 -7.03 -5.41 -8.20
N HIS A 44 -5.90 -5.79 -7.59
CA HIS A 44 -5.56 -7.20 -7.44
C HIS A 44 -6.40 -7.81 -6.31
N PRO A 45 -7.04 -8.99 -6.53
CA PRO A 45 -7.76 -9.72 -5.48
C PRO A 45 -7.01 -9.93 -4.16
N LEU A 46 -5.68 -10.12 -4.18
CA LEU A 46 -4.87 -10.27 -2.97
C LEU A 46 -4.76 -8.96 -2.19
N PHE A 47 -4.61 -7.84 -2.90
CA PHE A 47 -4.54 -6.53 -2.26
C PHE A 47 -5.94 -6.05 -1.82
N MET A 48 -6.99 -6.35 -2.57
CA MET A 48 -8.37 -6.07 -2.16
C MET A 48 -8.72 -6.76 -0.83
N GLN A 49 -8.21 -7.98 -0.60
CA GLN A 49 -8.36 -8.65 0.70
C GLN A 49 -7.63 -7.91 1.84
N LEU A 50 -6.47 -7.32 1.56
CA LEU A 50 -5.76 -6.47 2.53
C LEU A 50 -6.55 -5.18 2.83
N LEU A 51 -7.13 -4.56 1.80
CA LEU A 51 -7.98 -3.38 1.94
C LEU A 51 -9.26 -3.67 2.73
N LYS A 52 -9.90 -4.82 2.52
CA LYS A 52 -11.07 -5.24 3.29
C LYS A 52 -10.76 -5.37 4.79
N LYS A 53 -9.59 -5.92 5.13
CA LYS A 53 -9.14 -5.98 6.53
C LYS A 53 -8.86 -4.58 7.11
N ALA A 54 -8.28 -3.68 6.30
CA ALA A 54 -8.08 -2.30 6.70
C ALA A 54 -9.40 -1.56 6.93
N GLU A 55 -10.39 -1.78 6.07
CA GLU A 55 -11.75 -1.26 6.23
C GLU A 55 -12.41 -1.80 7.50
N GLU A 56 -12.29 -3.10 7.78
CA GLU A 56 -12.86 -3.71 8.99
C GLU A 56 -12.22 -3.16 10.28
N GLU A 57 -10.92 -2.87 10.28
CA GLU A 57 -10.19 -2.37 11.46
C GLU A 57 -10.39 -0.86 11.70
N TYR A 58 -10.39 -0.06 10.62
CA TYR A 58 -10.26 1.40 10.71
C TYR A 58 -11.42 2.15 10.03
N GLY A 59 -12.26 1.46 9.27
CA GLY A 59 -13.28 2.08 8.40
C GLY A 59 -12.68 2.84 7.21
N PHE A 60 -13.57 3.56 6.51
CA PHE A 60 -13.21 4.37 5.34
C PHE A 60 -12.75 5.80 5.66
N ASP A 61 -13.10 6.32 6.84
CA ASP A 61 -12.82 7.72 7.22
C ASP A 61 -11.45 7.87 7.92
N GLN A 62 -10.43 7.20 7.39
CA GLN A 62 -9.06 7.33 7.87
C GLN A 62 -8.43 8.63 7.38
N LYS A 63 -7.79 9.38 8.28
CA LYS A 63 -7.01 10.57 7.92
C LYS A 63 -5.58 10.15 7.58
N GLY A 64 -5.14 10.46 6.36
CA GLY A 64 -3.77 10.24 5.91
C GLY A 64 -3.61 9.02 5.00
N PRO A 65 -2.40 8.45 4.91
CA PRO A 65 -2.15 7.26 4.10
C PRO A 65 -2.98 6.06 4.58
N ILE A 66 -3.40 5.22 3.63
CA ILE A 66 -4.07 3.96 3.94
C ILE A 66 -3.16 3.10 4.80
N THR A 67 -3.66 2.61 5.93
CA THR A 67 -2.93 1.65 6.78
C THR A 67 -3.45 0.24 6.56
N ILE A 68 -2.55 -0.69 6.24
CA ILE A 68 -2.85 -2.10 6.09
C ILE A 68 -2.52 -2.81 7.41
N PRO A 69 -3.52 -3.36 8.14
CA PRO A 69 -3.32 -4.02 9.41
C PRO A 69 -2.80 -5.45 9.20
N CYS A 70 -1.59 -5.59 8.65
CA CYS A 70 -0.93 -6.86 8.48
C CYS A 70 0.57 -6.75 8.76
N HIS A 71 1.19 -7.85 9.16
CA HIS A 71 2.64 -7.89 9.36
C HIS A 71 3.38 -7.57 8.06
N VAL A 72 4.47 -6.81 8.19
CA VAL A 72 5.30 -6.37 7.06
C VAL A 72 5.79 -7.55 6.20
N GLU A 73 6.18 -8.67 6.81
CA GLU A 73 6.62 -9.87 6.08
C GLU A 73 5.50 -10.50 5.24
N HIS A 74 4.29 -10.55 5.78
CA HIS A 74 3.13 -11.04 5.06
C HIS A 74 2.78 -10.11 3.89
N PHE A 75 2.85 -8.79 4.11
CA PHE A 75 2.67 -7.81 3.05
C PHE A 75 3.70 -7.99 1.92
N ARG A 76 4.99 -8.11 2.25
CA ARG A 76 6.06 -8.38 1.26
C ARG A 76 5.80 -9.65 0.46
N SER A 77 5.30 -10.70 1.11
CA SER A 77 4.92 -11.95 0.45
C SER A 77 3.79 -11.72 -0.56
N VAL A 78 2.75 -10.97 -0.17
CA VAL A 78 1.66 -10.56 -1.08
C VAL A 78 2.21 -9.73 -2.25
N GLN A 79 3.05 -8.71 -1.99
CA GLN A 79 3.67 -7.93 -3.07
C GLN A 79 4.41 -8.83 -4.08
N GLY A 80 5.19 -9.79 -3.59
CA GLY A 80 5.90 -10.75 -4.43
C GLY A 80 4.99 -11.64 -5.27
N LEU A 81 3.80 -12.00 -4.76
CA LEU A 81 2.80 -12.74 -5.53
C LEU A 81 2.16 -11.85 -6.61
N ILE A 82 1.78 -10.62 -6.24
CA ILE A 82 1.19 -9.62 -7.15
C ILE A 82 2.13 -9.34 -8.33
N ASP A 83 3.42 -9.11 -8.05
CA ASP A 83 4.39 -8.79 -9.10
C ASP A 83 4.67 -9.98 -10.02
N LYS A 84 4.58 -11.21 -9.52
CA LYS A 84 4.66 -12.42 -10.35
C LYS A 84 3.43 -12.58 -11.24
N ASP A 85 2.23 -12.27 -10.76
CA ASP A 85 0.99 -12.44 -11.52
C ASP A 85 0.93 -11.48 -12.74
N LYS A 86 1.52 -10.27 -12.62
CA LYS A 86 1.70 -9.34 -13.76
C LYS A 86 2.38 -9.99 -14.97
N SER A 87 3.28 -10.95 -14.75
CA SER A 87 4.03 -11.61 -15.83
C SER A 87 3.17 -12.58 -16.64
N LEU A 88 2.03 -13.05 -16.11
CA LEU A 88 1.19 -14.05 -16.76
C LEU A 88 0.28 -13.47 -17.85
N HIS A 89 0.14 -12.14 -17.93
CA HIS A 89 -0.85 -11.48 -18.79
C HIS A 89 -0.33 -10.98 -20.15
N HIS A 90 0.91 -11.32 -20.54
CA HIS A 90 1.37 -11.06 -21.92
C HIS A 90 0.72 -11.99 -22.97
N GLY A 91 -0.08 -12.97 -22.55
CA GLY A 91 -0.86 -13.84 -23.44
C GLY A 91 -2.35 -13.51 -23.44
N HIS A 92 -2.81 -12.77 -24.44
CA HIS A 92 -4.17 -12.84 -25.01
C HIS A 92 -5.40 -12.20 -24.29
N HIS A 93 -5.36 -11.64 -23.08
CA HIS A 93 -6.55 -10.93 -22.54
C HIS A 93 -6.19 -9.68 -21.74
N HIS A 94 -6.12 -8.55 -22.43
CA HIS A 94 -5.62 -7.23 -21.99
C HIS A 94 -6.39 -6.51 -20.84
N HIS A 95 -7.28 -7.15 -20.10
CA HIS A 95 -8.26 -6.41 -19.27
C HIS A 95 -8.48 -6.87 -17.83
N ALA A 96 -7.88 -7.96 -17.35
CA ALA A 96 -8.31 -8.55 -16.06
C ALA A 96 -8.06 -7.65 -14.83
N TRP A 97 -7.10 -6.74 -14.88
CA TRP A 97 -6.72 -5.91 -13.73
C TRP A 97 -7.22 -4.47 -13.83
N CYS A 98 -7.54 -3.99 -15.03
CA CYS A 98 -7.79 -2.58 -15.27
C CYS A 98 -9.28 -2.20 -15.27
N PHE A 99 -10.21 -3.15 -15.14
CA PHE A 99 -11.65 -2.84 -15.27
C PHE A 99 -12.50 -3.62 -14.27
N LYS A 100 -12.69 -3.02 -13.09
CA LYS A 100 -13.83 -3.27 -12.21
C LYS A 100 -14.23 -1.92 -11.63
N VAL A 101 -14.92 -1.13 -12.46
CA VAL A 101 -15.69 0.05 -12.05
C VAL A 101 -17.13 -0.40 -11.96
#